data_AF-A0A3C0BWA5-F1
#
_entry.id   AF-A0A3C0BWA5-F1
#
_cell.length_a   1.000
_cell.length_b   1.000
_cell.length_c   1.000
_cell.angle_alpha   90.00
_cell.angle_beta   90.00
_cell.angle_gamma   90.00
#
_symmetry.space_group_name_H-M   'P 1'
#
loop_
_entity.id
_entity.type
_entity.pdbx_description
1 polymer ?
#
loop_
_entity_poly.entity_id
_entity_poly.type
_entity_poly.pdbx_seq_one_letter_code
_entity_poly.pdbx_strand_id
1 'polypeptide(L)'
;MEEKVSVRRLNFFYGAYRALADINCALYKNKVTAFIGPSGCGKSTLLRIINRIYDLYPNQRADGEVLLDGENILAPGQDVNLLRAKVGMVFQKPTPFP
;
A
#
# COMPACT_ATOMS: atom_id res chain seq x y z
N MET A 1 18.20 0.06 11.51
CA MET A 1 17.18 -1.01 11.36
C MET A 1 16.94 -1.17 9.86
N GLU A 2 16.78 -2.41 9.38
CA GLU A 2 16.55 -2.66 7.94
C GLU A 2 15.09 -2.32 7.58
N GLU A 3 14.89 -1.38 6.65
CA GLU A 3 13.56 -1.06 6.11
C GLU A 3 13.10 -2.19 5.19
N LYS A 4 11.93 -2.77 5.49
CA LYS A 4 11.25 -3.74 4.62
C LYS A 4 10.36 -3.04 3.60
N VAL A 5 9.67 -1.98 4.05
CA VAL A 5 8.86 -1.09 3.20
C VAL A 5 9.25 0.36 3.47
N SER A 6 9.47 1.14 2.42
CA SER A 6 9.74 2.59 2.51
C SER A 6 8.71 3.34 1.68
N VAL A 7 7.94 4.23 2.30
CA VAL A 7 6.91 5.05 1.66
C VAL A 7 7.39 6.48 1.63
N ARG A 8 7.45 7.09 0.45
CA ARG A 8 8.04 8.42 0.25
C ARG A 8 7.13 9.29 -0.61
N ARG A 9 6.71 10.43 -0.06
CA ARG A 9 5.84 11.42 -0.69
C ARG A 9 4.61 10.80 -1.35
N LEU A 10 4.04 9.77 -0.70
CA LEU A 10 2.97 8.98 -1.27
C LEU A 10 1.67 9.79 -1.28
N ASN A 11 1.07 9.88 -2.45
CA ASN A 11 -0.25 10.45 -2.67
C ASN A 11 -1.18 9.39 -3.24
N PHE A 12 -2.44 9.41 -2.83
CA PHE A 12 -3.43 8.48 -3.37
C PHE A 12 -4.76 9.16 -3.64
N PHE A 13 -5.37 8.78 -4.77
CA PHE A 13 -6.59 9.39 -5.26
C PHE A 13 -7.64 8.34 -5.62
N TYR A 14 -8.87 8.57 -5.17
CA TYR A 14 -10.08 7.93 -5.68
C TYR A 14 -10.74 8.91 -6.67
N GLY A 15 -10.49 8.74 -7.96
CA GLY A 15 -10.86 9.72 -8.98
C GLY A 15 -10.21 11.08 -8.69
N ALA A 16 -11.04 12.12 -8.54
CA ALA A 16 -10.57 13.47 -8.21
C ALA A 16 -10.27 13.67 -6.71
N TYR A 17 -10.72 12.77 -5.83
CA TYR A 17 -10.58 12.92 -4.38
C TYR A 17 -9.22 12.39 -3.89
N ARG A 18 -8.39 13.27 -3.31
CA ARG A 18 -7.10 12.91 -2.69
C ARG A 18 -7.32 12.36 -1.28
N ALA A 19 -7.26 11.03 -1.14
CA ALA A 19 -7.45 10.36 0.14
C ALA A 19 -6.19 10.26 1.00
N LEU A 20 -5.00 10.23 0.38
CA LEU A 20 -3.71 10.30 1.07
C LEU A 20 -2.90 11.46 0.51
N ALA A 21 -2.32 12.27 1.39
CA ALA A 21 -1.56 13.44 1.05
C ALA A 21 -0.17 13.38 1.71
N ASP A 22 0.86 13.25 0.86
CA ASP A 22 2.29 13.33 1.23
C ASP A 22 2.68 12.40 2.39
N ILE A 23 2.28 11.14 2.30
CA ILE A 23 2.60 10.15 3.33
C ILE A 23 4.07 9.74 3.21
N ASN A 24 4.78 9.81 4.34
CA ASN A 24 6.16 9.39 4.48
C ASN A 24 6.28 8.46 5.71
N CYS A 25 6.66 7.21 5.52
CA CYS A 25 6.85 6.27 6.62
C CYS A 25 7.74 5.08 6.22
N ALA A 26 8.27 4.37 7.22
CA ALA A 26 9.04 3.15 7.02
C ALA A 26 8.46 2.02 7.87
N LEU A 27 8.40 0.82 7.30
CA LEU A 27 8.12 -0.43 8.00
C LEU A 27 9.41 -1.24 8.07
N TYR A 28 9.79 -1.64 9.26
CA TYR A 28 11.06 -2.33 9.48
C TYR A 28 10.88 -3.85 9.44
N LYS A 29 11.91 -4.54 8.94
CA LYS A 29 11.94 -6.01 8.90
C LYS A 29 11.79 -6.60 10.30
N ASN A 30 11.02 -7.69 10.40
CA ASN A 30 10.77 -8.43 11.64
C ASN A 30 10.18 -7.56 12.77
N LYS A 31 9.35 -6.57 12.40
CA LYS A 31 8.63 -5.73 13.36
C LYS A 31 7.13 -5.78 13.10
N VAL A 32 6.38 -5.79 14.20
CA VAL A 32 4.95 -5.53 14.17
C VAL A 32 4.76 -4.02 14.22
N THR A 33 4.10 -3.47 13.20
CA THR A 33 3.76 -2.04 13.13
C THR A 33 2.26 -1.88 13.09
N ALA A 34 1.73 -1.04 13.98
CA ALA A 34 0.31 -0.72 14.04
C ALA A 34 0.06 0.69 13.47
N PHE A 35 -0.95 0.81 12.61
CA PHE A 35 -1.48 2.09 12.17
C PHE A 35 -2.79 2.37 12.92
N ILE A 36 -2.81 3.40 13.75
CA ILE A 36 -3.97 3.77 14.59
C ILE A 36 -4.45 5.16 14.19
N GLY A 37 -5.76 5.34 14.12
CA GLY A 37 -6.38 6.62 13.79
C GLY A 37 -7.89 6.48 13.55
N PRO A 38 -8.64 7.59 13.46
CA PRO A 38 -10.09 7.58 13.32
C PRO A 38 -10.56 6.91 12.02
N SER A 39 -11.84 6.55 11.94
CA SER A 39 -12.42 6.03 10.70
C SER A 39 -12.22 7.05 9.56
N GLY A 40 -11.97 6.56 8.33
CA GLY A 40 -11.76 7.41 7.16
C GLY A 40 -10.38 8.05 7.03
N CYS A 41 -9.47 7.96 8.01
CA CYS A 41 -8.15 8.60 7.93
C CYS A 41 -7.15 7.95 6.94
N GLY A 42 -7.58 6.97 6.14
CA GLY A 42 -6.75 6.42 5.06
C GLY A 42 -5.90 5.18 5.40
N LYS A 43 -5.99 4.62 6.62
CA LYS A 43 -5.24 3.39 7.01
C LYS A 43 -5.39 2.25 6.01
N SER A 44 -6.63 1.86 5.70
CA SER A 44 -6.89 0.76 4.76
C SER A 44 -6.44 1.11 3.33
N THR A 45 -6.50 2.40 2.95
CA THR A 45 -5.97 2.88 1.67
C THR A 45 -4.46 2.67 1.60
N LEU A 46 -3.72 3.05 2.65
CA LEU A 46 -2.26 2.84 2.71
C LEU A 46 -1.90 1.36 2.58
N LEU A 47 -2.59 0.48 3.31
CA LEU A 47 -2.34 -0.97 3.23
C LEU A 47 -2.62 -1.54 1.83
N ARG A 48 -3.68 -1.09 1.15
CA ARG A 48 -4.02 -1.51 -0.22
C ARG A 48 -3.01 -1.06 -1.28
N ILE A 49 -2.24 0.00 -1.00
CA ILE A 49 -1.19 0.47 -1.91
C ILE A 49 0.00 -0.50 -1.88
N ILE A 50 0.37 -1.00 -0.70
CA ILE A 50 1.54 -1.88 -0.52
C ILE A 50 1.42 -3.18 -1.34
N ASN A 51 0.20 -3.72 -1.51
CA ASN A 51 -0.03 -4.90 -2.36
C ASN A 51 -0.62 -4.58 -3.75
N ARG A 52 -0.76 -3.28 -4.07
CA ARG A 52 -1.37 -2.77 -5.30
C ARG A 52 -2.73 -3.40 -5.64
N ILE A 53 -3.56 -3.69 -4.64
CA ILE A 53 -4.91 -4.17 -4.93
C ILE A 53 -5.82 -3.07 -5.49
N TYR A 54 -5.46 -1.81 -5.31
CA TYR A 54 -6.19 -0.68 -5.88
C TYR A 54 -6.21 -0.68 -7.42
N ASP A 55 -5.20 -1.30 -8.06
CA ASP A 55 -5.12 -1.42 -9.54
C ASP A 55 -6.32 -2.16 -10.14
N LEU A 56 -7.05 -2.95 -9.34
CA LEU A 56 -8.25 -3.66 -9.78
C LEU A 56 -9.45 -2.72 -9.99
N TYR A 57 -9.36 -1.48 -9.52
CA TYR A 57 -10.46 -0.52 -9.55
C TYR A 57 -10.11 0.66 -10.47
N PRO A 58 -10.99 1.00 -11.42
CA PRO A 58 -10.74 2.10 -12.34
C PRO A 58 -10.65 3.44 -11.59
N ASN A 59 -9.94 4.40 -12.19
CA ASN A 59 -9.78 5.77 -11.69
C ASN A 59 -9.11 5.88 -10.31
N GLN A 60 -8.38 4.86 -9.86
CA GLN A 60 -7.53 4.94 -8.67
C GLN A 60 -6.08 5.10 -9.08
N ARG A 61 -5.34 5.99 -8.41
CA ARG A 61 -3.92 6.22 -8.70
C ARG A 61 -3.12 6.52 -7.44
N ALA A 62 -1.87 6.07 -7.47
CA ALA A 62 -0.87 6.35 -6.45
C ALA A 62 0.31 7.08 -7.11
N ASP A 63 0.78 8.18 -6.51
CA ASP A 63 2.01 8.87 -6.91
C ASP A 63 3.02 8.85 -5.76
N GLY A 64 4.30 9.00 -6.09
CA GLY A 64 5.40 8.93 -5.14
C GLY A 64 6.12 7.59 -5.25
N GLU A 65 6.70 7.13 -4.14
CA GLU A 65 7.47 5.89 -4.13
C GLU A 65 7.04 5.00 -2.97
N VAL A 66 6.85 3.72 -3.28
CA VAL A 66 6.67 2.68 -2.27
C VAL A 66 7.68 1.60 -2.59
N LEU A 67 8.72 1.49 -1.77
CA LEU A 67 9.78 0.51 -1.96
C LEU A 67 9.47 -0.71 -1.11
N LEU A 68 9.46 -1.90 -1.69
CA LEU A 68 9.45 -3.18 -0.98
C LEU A 68 10.77 -3.86 -1.28
N ASP A 69 11.55 -4.19 -0.24
CA ASP A 69 12.92 -4.73 -0.41
C ASP A 69 13.81 -3.86 -1.31
N GLY A 70 13.62 -2.54 -1.27
CA GLY A 70 14.37 -1.57 -2.08
C GLY A 70 13.86 -1.39 -3.53
N GLU A 71 12.89 -2.19 -3.98
CA GLU A 71 12.29 -2.07 -5.31
C GLU A 71 11.02 -1.23 -5.26
N ASN A 72 10.93 -0.18 -6.09
CA ASN A 72 9.73 0.65 -6.16
C ASN A 72 8.58 -0.12 -6.83
N ILE A 73 7.58 -0.50 -6.04
CA ILE A 73 6.45 -1.29 -6.50
C ILE A 73 5.51 -0.50 -7.40
N LEU A 74 5.55 0.84 -7.38
CA LEU A 74 4.72 1.71 -8.23
C LEU A 74 5.34 1.92 -9.62
N ALA A 75 6.57 1.47 -9.85
CA ALA A 75 7.24 1.64 -11.13
C ALA A 75 6.49 0.93 -12.27
N PRO A 76 6.54 1.46 -13.51
CA PRO A 76 6.02 0.77 -14.69
C PRO A 76 6.67 -0.61 -14.87
N GLY A 77 5.91 -1.57 -15.38
CA GLY A 77 6.43 -2.91 -15.69
C GLY A 77 6.58 -3.86 -14.51
N GLN A 78 6.14 -3.47 -13.31
CA GLN A 78 6.14 -4.37 -12.16
C GLN A 78 5.16 -5.53 -12.31
N ASP A 79 5.62 -6.74 -11.98
CA ASP A 79 4.77 -7.93 -11.91
C ASP A 79 3.97 -7.92 -10.60
N VAL A 80 2.70 -7.55 -10.72
CA VAL A 80 1.79 -7.43 -9.59
C VAL A 80 1.49 -8.79 -8.95
N ASN A 81 1.59 -9.90 -9.69
CA ASN A 81 1.38 -11.24 -9.14
C ASN A 81 2.55 -11.63 -8.23
N LEU A 82 3.78 -11.38 -8.67
CA LEU A 82 4.98 -11.59 -7.84
C LEU A 82 4.97 -10.69 -6.60
N LEU A 83 4.55 -9.43 -6.73
CA LEU A 83 4.36 -8.55 -5.59
C LEU A 83 3.36 -9.14 -4.56
N ARG A 84 2.20 -9.60 -5.02
CA ARG A 84 1.16 -10.17 -4.15
C ARG A 84 1.57 -11.50 -3.52
N ALA A 85 2.45 -12.27 -4.15
CA ALA A 85 3.07 -13.44 -3.52
C ALA A 85 4.00 -13.08 -2.34
N LYS A 86 4.63 -11.89 -2.38
CA LYS A 86 5.47 -11.37 -1.29
C LYS A 86 4.68 -10.69 -0.17
N VAL A 87 3.45 -10.24 -0.43
CA VAL A 87 2.63 -9.46 0.50
C VAL A 87 1.30 -10.16 0.79
N GLY A 88 1.23 -10.86 1.93
CA GLY A 88 -0.03 -11.39 2.45
C GLY A 88 -0.96 -10.28 2.96
N MET A 89 -2.24 -10.33 2.59
CA MET A 89 -3.24 -9.36 3.05
C MET A 89 -4.48 -10.07 3.59
N VAL A 90 -4.88 -9.72 4.81
CA VAL A 90 -6.15 -10.14 5.41
C VAL A 90 -7.09 -8.94 5.45
N PHE A 91 -8.25 -9.05 4.82
CA PHE A 91 -9.22 -7.97 4.75
C PHE A 91 -10.08 -7.91 6.00
N GLN A 92 -10.53 -6.72 6.36
CA GLN A 92 -11.45 -6.51 7.49
C GLN A 92 -12.71 -7.37 7.39
N LYS A 93 -13.25 -7.54 6.17
CA LYS A 93 -14.29 -8.52 5.87
C LYS A 93 -13.66 -9.66 5.05
N PRO A 94 -13.34 -10.81 5.67
CA PRO A 94 -12.79 -11.93 4.95
C PRO A 94 -13.84 -12.56 4.03
N THR A 95 -13.41 -13.00 2.86
CA THR A 95 -14.22 -13.75 1.89
C THR A 95 -13.62 -15.15 1.72
N PRO A 96 -13.97 -16.12 2.60
CA PRO A 96 -13.52 -17.50 2.44
C PRO A 96 -14.10 -18.09 1.16
N PHE A 97 -13.32 -18.93 0.49
CA PHE A 97 -13.87 -19.82 -0.53
C PHE A 97 -14.66 -20.94 0.17
N PRO A 98 -15.80 -21.41 -0.39
CA PRO A 98 -16.54 -22.54 0.14
C PRO A 98 -15.73 -23.83 0.12
#